data_AF-A0A8J7A836-F1
#
_entry.id   AF-A0A8J7A836-F1
#
_cell.length_a   1.000
_cell.length_b   1.000
_cell.length_c   1.000
_cell.angle_alpha   90.00
_cell.angle_beta   90.00
_cell.angle_gamma   90.00
#
_symmetry.space_group_name_H-M   'P 1'
#
loop_
_entity.id
_entity.type
_entity.pdbx_description
1 polymer ?
#
loop_
_entity_poly.entity_id
_entity_poly.type
_entity_poly.pdbx_seq_one_letter_code
_entity_poly.pdbx_strand_id
1 'polypeptide(L)' 'MPKPKVLLDLLEKVVEIAIFVGLIILAIYEFDTDVIEAGFYLLLAAIISPFSKIDKPAKRSLLTCGFIGGILIGYFY' A
#
# COMPACT_ATOMS: atom_id res chain seq x y z
N MET A 1 32.04 3.61 -2.16
CA MET A 1 30.70 4.23 -2.32
C MET A 1 29.71 3.17 -2.79
N PRO A 2 28.59 2.93 -2.09
CA PRO A 2 27.55 2.04 -2.60
C PRO A 2 27.00 2.58 -3.93
N LYS A 3 26.75 1.68 -4.89
CA LYS A 3 26.21 2.07 -6.21
C LYS A 3 24.83 2.72 -6.03
N PRO A 4 24.50 3.78 -6.78
CA PRO A 4 23.25 4.55 -6.61
C PRO A 4 21.98 3.70 -6.71
N LYS A 5 22.01 2.61 -7.48
CA LYS A 5 20.90 1.64 -7.57
C LYS A 5 20.56 0.98 -6.22
N VAL A 6 21.57 0.68 -5.40
CA VAL A 6 21.39 0.01 -4.09
C VAL A 6 20.70 0.93 -3.09
N LEU A 7 21.04 2.22 -3.09
CA LEU A 7 20.38 3.22 -2.24
C LEU A 7 18.93 3.42 -2.63
N LEU A 8 18.64 3.40 -3.94
CA LEU A 8 17.28 3.58 -4.47
C LEU A 8 16.38 2.38 -4.16
N ASP A 9 16.90 1.15 -4.30
CA ASP A 9 16.19 -0.06 -3.91
C ASP A 9 15.93 -0.13 -2.39
N LEU A 10 16.88 0.33 -1.57
CA LEU A 10 16.70 0.41 -0.12
C LEU A 10 15.60 1.41 0.24
N LEU A 11 15.60 2.59 -0.39
CA LEU A 11 14.62 3.63 -0.16
C LEU A 11 13.21 3.17 -0.57
N GLU A 12 13.08 2.53 -1.74
CA GLU A 12 11.82 1.92 -2.17
C GLU A 12 11.29 0.93 -1.14
N LYS A 13 12.15 0.07 -0.59
CA LYS A 13 11.76 -0.93 0.41
C LYS A 13 11.31 -0.29 1.73
N VAL A 14 11.99 0.77 2.18
CA VAL A 14 11.59 1.52 3.39
C VAL A 14 10.25 2.21 3.18
N VAL A 15 10.03 2.81 2.00
CA VAL A 15 8.77 3.45 1.65
C VAL A 15 7.63 2.43 1.56
N GLU A 16 7.85 1.26 0.95
CA GLU A 16 6.85 0.18 0.93
C GLU A 16 6.44 -0.26 2.33
N ILE A 17 7.40 -0.40 3.25
CA ILE A 17 7.12 -0.76 4.65
C ILE A 17 6.32 0.35 5.35
N ALA A 18 6.69 1.62 5.14
CA ALA A 18 5.99 2.75 5.74
C ALA A 18 4.52 2.83 5.26
N ILE A 19 4.28 2.63 3.95
CA ILE A 19 2.94 2.61 3.38
C ILE A 19 2.15 1.42 3.94
N PHE A 20 2.76 0.23 3.99
CA PHE A 20 2.13 -0.96 4.56
C PHE A 20 1.65 -0.74 6.00
N VAL A 21 2.50 -0.19 6.85
CA VAL A 21 2.15 0.11 8.25
C VAL A 21 1.05 1.17 8.32
N GLY A 22 1.13 2.22 7.51
CA GLY A 22 0.10 3.26 7.45
C GLY A 22 -1.28 2.71 7.09
N LEU A 23 -1.36 1.82 6.09
CA LEU A 23 -2.62 1.18 5.68
C LEU A 23 -3.22 0.30 6.77
N ILE A 24 -2.39 -0.40 7.55
CA ILE A 24 -2.87 -1.18 8.70
C ILE A 24 -3.45 -0.26 9.77
N ILE A 25 -2.79 0.87 10.07
CA ILE A 25 -3.30 1.84 11.05
C ILE A 25 -4.65 2.42 10.60
N LEU A 26 -4.76 2.82 9.33
CA LEU A 26 -6.03 3.30 8.76
C LEU A 26 -7.11 2.23 8.82
N ALA A 27 -6.80 0.98 8.47
CA ALA A 27 -7.74 -0.12 8.58
C ALA A 27 -8.25 -0.32 10.01
N ILE A 28 -7.38 -0.23 11.02
CA ILE A 28 -7.76 -0.36 12.43
C ILE A 28 -8.63 0.82 12.85
N TYR A 29 -8.29 2.04 12.43
CA TYR A 29 -9.03 3.25 12.75
C TYR A 29 -10.45 3.21 12.17
N GLU A 30 -10.58 2.79 10.91
CA GLU A 30 -11.87 2.75 10.22
C GLU A 30 -12.70 1.49 10.54
N PHE A 31 -12.11 0.49 11.20
CA PHE A 31 -12.75 -0.82 11.41
C PHE A 31 -14.12 -0.76 12.08
N ASP A 32 -14.30 0.18 13.02
CA ASP A 32 -15.56 0.34 13.77
C ASP A 32 -16.56 1.27 13.06
N THR A 33 -16.08 2.09 12.11
CA THR A 33 -16.89 3.12 11.45
C THR A 33 -17.38 2.65 10.08
N ASP A 34 -16.47 2.13 9.25
CA ASP A 34 -16.78 1.56 7.94
C ASP A 34 -15.90 0.32 7.69
N VAL A 35 -16.50 -0.85 7.92
CA VAL A 35 -15.86 -2.16 7.73
C VAL A 35 -15.43 -2.38 6.27
N ILE A 36 -16.13 -1.80 5.29
CA ILE A 36 -15.81 -1.95 3.88
C ILE A 36 -14.56 -1.13 3.55
N GLU A 37 -14.48 0.10 4.04
CA GLU A 37 -13.31 0.96 3.90
C GLU A 37 -12.08 0.37 4.62
N ALA A 38 -12.27 -0.14 5.84
CA ALA A 38 -11.23 -0.87 6.55
C ALA A 38 -10.74 -2.11 5.77
N GLY A 39 -11.68 -2.87 5.18
CA GLY A 39 -11.36 -4.02 4.32
C GLY A 39 -10.58 -3.61 3.07
N PHE A 40 -10.91 -2.45 2.49
CA PHE A 40 -10.20 -1.88 1.35
C PHE A 40 -8.76 -1.48 1.72
N TYR A 41 -8.54 -0.84 2.86
CA TYR A 41 -7.19 -0.54 3.36
C TYR A 41 -6.37 -1.82 3.63
N LEU A 42 -6.99 -2.87 4.18
CA LEU A 42 -6.35 -4.17 4.34
C LEU A 42 -5.97 -4.81 3.00
N LEU A 43 -6.83 -4.69 1.99
CA LEU A 43 -6.54 -5.21 0.65
C LEU A 43 -5.35 -4.47 0.01
N LEU A 44 -5.29 -3.15 0.14
CA LEU A 44 -4.12 -2.36 -0.30
C LEU A 44 -2.86 -2.77 0.47
N ALA A 45 -2.96 -2.99 1.78
CA ALA A 45 -1.86 -3.44 2.61
C ALA A 45 -1.35 -4.81 2.15
N ALA A 46 -2.24 -5.75 1.83
CA ALA A 46 -1.88 -7.06 1.31
C ALA A 46 -1.10 -6.96 -0.02
N ILE A 47 -1.50 -6.05 -0.92
CA ILE A 47 -0.80 -5.81 -2.20
C ILE A 47 0.60 -5.25 -1.96
N ILE A 48 0.73 -4.19 -1.16
CA ILE A 48 2.03 -3.53 -0.94
C ILE A 48 2.95 -4.28 0.03
N SER A 49 2.42 -5.27 0.76
CA SER A 49 3.15 -6.06 1.75
C SER A 49 4.58 -6.40 1.30
N PRO A 50 5.60 -6.10 2.12
CA PRO A 50 6.99 -6.41 1.78
C PRO A 50 7.27 -7.92 1.72
N PHE A 51 6.32 -8.74 2.20
CA PHE A 51 6.37 -10.20 2.18
C PHE A 51 5.66 -10.80 0.96
N SER A 52 5.01 -9.96 0.14
CA SER A 52 4.35 -10.38 -1.08
C SER A 52 5.37 -10.82 -2.13
N LYS A 53 5.08 -11.93 -2.82
CA LYS A 53 5.86 -12.42 -3.97
C LYS A 53 5.46 -11.76 -5.30
N ILE A 54 4.62 -10.72 -5.27
CA ILE A 54 4.17 -10.00 -6.46
C ILE A 54 5.34 -9.18 -7.02
N ASP A 55 5.51 -9.22 -8.34
CA ASP A 55 6.53 -8.45 -9.04
C ASP A 55 6.35 -6.94 -8.83
N LYS A 56 7.46 -6.20 -8.68
CA LYS A 56 7.45 -4.72 -8.52
C LYS A 56 6.50 -3.99 -9.50
N PRO A 57 6.51 -4.24 -10.82
CA PRO A 57 5.60 -3.55 -11.75
C PRO A 57 4.14 -3.91 -11.50
N ALA A 58 3.83 -5.17 -11.21
CA ALA A 58 2.46 -5.60 -10.90
C ALA A 58 1.95 -4.96 -9.60
N LYS A 59 2.81 -4.87 -8.58
CA LYS A 59 2.51 -4.21 -7.30
C LYS A 59 2.14 -2.75 -7.52
N ARG A 60 2.93 -2.01 -8.32
CA ARG A 60 2.66 -0.61 -8.70
C ARG A 60 1.33 -0.46 -9.43
N SER A 61 1.07 -1.29 -10.43
CA SER A 61 -0.20 -1.24 -11.17
C SER A 61 -1.40 -1.50 -10.27
N LEU A 62 -1.33 -2.51 -9.40
CA LEU A 62 -2.40 -2.84 -8.45
C LEU A 62 -2.64 -1.73 -7.44
N LEU A 63 -1.59 -1.08 -6.93
CA LEU A 63 -1.70 0.08 -6.04
C LEU A 63 -2.35 1.27 -6.74
N THR A 64 -1.94 1.58 -7.96
CA THR A 64 -2.54 2.67 -8.75
C THR A 64 -4.01 2.39 -9.05
N CYS A 65 -4.34 1.16 -9.46
CA CYS A 65 -5.72 0.74 -9.69
C CYS A 65 -6.55 0.81 -8.40
N GLY A 66 -5.98 0.33 -7.29
CA GLY A 66 -6.59 0.41 -5.98
C GLY A 66 -6.86 1.85 -5.57
N PHE A 67 -5.87 2.75 -5.68
CA PHE A 67 -6.00 4.17 -5.38
C PHE A 67 -7.08 4.85 -6.23
N ILE A 68 -7.08 4.64 -7.55
CA ILE A 68 -8.13 5.16 -8.44
C ILE A 68 -9.51 4.60 -8.05
N GLY A 69 -9.59 3.31 -7.72
CA GLY A 69 -10.81 2.67 -7.24
C GLY A 69 -11.32 3.31 -5.95
N GLY A 70 -10.43 3.59 -5.00
CA GLY A 70 -10.75 4.26 -3.74
C GLY A 70 -11.28 5.69 -3.97
N ILE A 71 -10.71 6.44 -4.92
CA ILE A 71 -11.22 7.76 -5.31
C ILE A 71 -12.64 7.64 -5.90
N LEU A 72 -12.87 6.68 -6.79
CA LEU A 72 -14.17 6.49 -7.45
C LEU A 72 -15.28 6.06 -6.48
N ILE A 73 -14.93 5.27 -5.47
CA ILE A 73 -15.86 4.80 -4.43
C ILE A 73 -16.07 5.88 -3.35
N GLY A 74 -15.17 6.86 -3.26
CA GLY A 74 -15.27 7.98 -2.31
C GLY A 74 -14.55 7.76 -0.97
N TYR A 75 -13.69 6.73 -0.85
CA TYR A 75 -12.86 6.49 0.34
C TYR A 75 -11.71 7.50 0.49
N PHE A 76 -11.29 8.10 -0.62
CA PHE A 76 -10.34 9.21 -0.62
C PHE A 76 -11.05 10.45 -1.16
N TYR A 77 -11.64 11.24 -0.25
CA TYR A 77 -12.28 12.53 -0.56
C TYR A 77 -11.45 13.69 -0.05
#